data_AF-A0A915Y234-F1
#
_entry.id   AF-A0A915Y234-F1
#
_cell.length_a   1.000
_cell.length_b   1.000
_cell.length_c   1.000
_cell.angle_alpha   90.00
_cell.angle_beta   90.00
_cell.angle_gamma   90.00
#
_symmetry.space_group_name_H-M   'P 1'
#
loop_
_entity.id
_entity.type
_entity.pdbx_description
1 polymer ?
#
loop_
_entity_poly.entity_id
_entity_poly.type
_entity_poly.pdbx_seq_one_letter_code
_entity_poly.pdbx_strand_id
1 'polypeptide(L)' 'MRSPPPSANPLDLADEIAQTTVEMKRLGWTEAQGRACLLQRYGKRSRQQLSDEELLDFLHFLQQQPTPGELSF' A
#
# COMPACT_ATOMS: atom_id res chain seq x y z
N MET A 1 4.23 9.62 25.38
CA MET A 1 4.07 10.54 24.24
C MET A 1 3.26 9.80 23.18
N ARG A 2 2.04 10.23 22.93
CA ARG A 2 1.13 9.61 21.95
C ARG A 2 1.21 10.52 20.72
N SER A 3 1.71 10.00 19.61
CA SER A 3 1.89 10.75 18.36
C SER A 3 0.59 11.49 17.99
N PRO A 4 0.67 12.69 17.40
CA PRO A 4 -0.54 13.32 16.85
C PRO A 4 -1.19 12.36 15.84
N PRO A 5 -2.53 12.39 15.67
CA PRO A 5 -3.16 11.69 14.56
C PRO A 5 -2.50 12.16 13.25
N PRO A 6 -2.44 11.32 12.20
CA PRO A 6 -1.87 11.72 10.94
C PRO A 6 -2.68 12.90 10.39
N SER A 7 -2.21 14.12 10.64
CA SER A 7 -2.58 15.27 9.84
C SER A 7 -1.98 14.98 8.48
N ALA A 8 -2.79 14.37 7.61
CA ALA A 8 -2.44 13.98 6.26
C ALA A 8 -1.92 15.18 5.48
N ASN A 9 -0.62 15.42 5.57
CA ASN A 9 0.03 16.36 4.67
C ASN A 9 0.23 15.62 3.35
N PRO A 10 0.13 16.31 2.22
CA PRO A 10 0.36 15.71 0.90
C PRO A 10 1.74 15.06 0.74
N LEU A 11 2.70 15.40 1.62
CA LEU A 11 4.02 14.79 1.68
C LEU A 11 4.00 13.37 2.27
N ASP A 12 3.15 13.11 3.28
CA ASP A 12 3.00 11.79 3.90
C ASP A 12 2.33 10.80 2.92
N LEU A 13 1.27 11.25 2.25
CA LEU A 13 0.61 10.49 1.17
C LEU A 13 1.59 10.06 0.07
N ALA A 14 2.52 10.95 -0.31
CA ALA A 14 3.52 10.64 -1.32
C ALA A 14 4.50 9.54 -0.85
N ASP A 15 4.88 9.59 0.43
CA ASP A 15 5.73 8.57 1.06
C ASP A 15 4.99 7.22 1.14
N GLU A 16 3.73 7.22 1.54
CA GLU A 16 2.89 6.01 1.61
C GLU A 16 2.68 5.37 0.23
N ILE A 17 2.47 6.17 -0.82
CA ILE A 17 2.41 5.66 -2.21
C ILE A 17 3.76 5.04 -2.62
N ALA A 18 4.87 5.68 -2.25
CA ALA A 18 6.20 5.17 -2.52
C ALA A 18 6.43 3.84 -1.79
N GLN A 19 6.10 3.77 -0.49
CA GLN A 19 6.21 2.56 0.32
C GLN A 19 5.34 1.43 -0.23
N THR A 20 4.10 1.73 -0.63
CA THR A 20 3.21 0.76 -1.29
C THR A 20 3.88 0.13 -2.53
N THR A 21 4.61 0.93 -3.31
CA THR A 21 5.37 0.44 -4.47
C THR A 21 6.52 -0.48 -4.06
N VAL A 22 7.21 -0.14 -2.96
CA VAL A 22 8.28 -0.97 -2.40
C VAL A 22 7.73 -2.33 -1.95
N GLU A 23 6.61 -2.33 -1.21
CA GLU A 23 5.98 -3.57 -0.74
C GLU A 23 5.46 -4.44 -1.89
N MET A 24 4.82 -3.82 -2.90
CA MET A 24 4.41 -4.56 -4.10
C MET A 24 5.62 -5.22 -4.79
N LYS A 25 6.75 -4.52 -4.93
CA LYS A 25 7.97 -5.09 -5.49
C LYS A 25 8.53 -6.21 -4.62
N ARG A 26 8.52 -6.03 -3.29
CA ARG A 26 8.94 -7.03 -2.30
C ARG A 26 8.14 -8.33 -2.46
N LEU A 27 6.84 -8.22 -2.69
CA LEU A 27 5.94 -9.35 -2.92
C LEU A 27 5.99 -9.91 -4.35
N GLY A 28 6.76 -9.31 -5.25
CA GLY A 28 6.73 -9.66 -6.67
C GLY A 28 5.42 -9.32 -7.38
N TRP A 29 4.61 -8.42 -6.80
CA TRP A 29 3.35 -7.99 -7.39
C TRP A 29 3.60 -7.07 -8.59
N THR A 30 2.89 -7.36 -9.67
CA THR A 30 2.85 -6.48 -10.84
C THR A 30 1.90 -5.30 -10.60
N GLU A 31 2.10 -4.21 -11.35
CA GLU A 31 1.19 -3.06 -11.32
C GLU A 31 -0.25 -3.46 -11.68
N ALA A 32 -0.41 -4.45 -12.57
CA ALA A 32 -1.71 -5.01 -12.95
C ALA A 32 -2.40 -5.71 -11.75
N GLN A 33 -1.67 -6.50 -10.98
CA GLN A 33 -2.18 -7.13 -9.75
C GLN A 33 -2.56 -6.09 -8.70
N GLY A 34 -1.69 -5.11 -8.46
CA GLY A 34 -2.01 -4.00 -7.57
C GLY A 34 -3.29 -3.28 -8.00
N ARG A 35 -3.39 -2.89 -9.28
CA ARG A 35 -4.58 -2.23 -9.82
C ARG A 35 -5.84 -3.10 -9.71
N ALA A 36 -5.74 -4.40 -9.97
CA ALA A 36 -6.86 -5.31 -9.83
C ALA A 36 -7.33 -5.37 -8.36
N CYS A 37 -6.40 -5.46 -7.40
CA CYS A 37 -6.73 -5.40 -5.97
C CYS A 37 -7.38 -4.07 -5.59
N LEU A 38 -6.88 -2.94 -6.08
CA LEU A 38 -7.47 -1.63 -5.81
C LEU A 38 -8.89 -1.52 -6.34
N LEU A 39 -9.14 -2.05 -7.54
CA LEU A 39 -10.46 -2.04 -8.15
C LEU A 39 -11.42 -2.98 -7.41
N GLN A 40 -10.95 -4.15 -6.96
CA GLN A 40 -11.76 -5.12 -6.24
C GLN A 40 -12.07 -4.68 -4.80
N ARG A 41 -11.11 -4.07 -4.09
CA ARG A 41 -11.26 -3.71 -2.68
C ARG A 41 -11.82 -2.31 -2.45
N TYR A 42 -11.41 -1.34 -3.26
CA TYR A 42 -11.80 0.08 -3.10
C TYR A 42 -12.58 0.64 -4.31
N GLY A 43 -12.73 -0.13 -5.40
CA GLY A 43 -13.35 0.39 -6.62
C GLY A 43 -12.49 1.42 -7.37
N LYS A 44 -11.20 1.57 -7.04
CA LYS A 44 -10.32 2.59 -7.60
C LYS A 44 -9.36 2.02 -8.64
N ARG A 45 -8.93 2.85 -9.60
CA ARG A 45 -8.02 2.43 -10.68
C ARG A 45 -6.56 2.77 -10.41
N SER A 46 -6.28 3.61 -9.41
CA SER A 46 -4.93 4.03 -9.05
C SER A 46 -4.84 4.35 -7.56
N ARG A 47 -3.63 4.21 -7.01
CA ARG A 47 -3.30 4.55 -5.60
C ARG A 47 -3.51 6.02 -5.29
N GLN A 48 -3.32 6.88 -6.29
CA GLN A 48 -3.58 8.32 -6.19
C GLN A 48 -5.08 8.66 -6.03
N GLN A 49 -5.98 7.71 -6.28
CA GLN A 49 -7.42 7.88 -6.08
C GLN A 49 -7.91 7.32 -4.74
N LEU A 50 -7.00 6.78 -3.93
CA LEU A 50 -7.30 6.30 -2.59
C LEU A 50 -7.35 7.49 -1.63
N SER A 51 -8.27 7.42 -0.67
CA SER A 51 -8.20 8.25 0.52
C SER A 51 -7.03 7.80 1.40
N ASP A 52 -6.60 8.64 2.32
CA ASP A 52 -5.50 8.37 3.27
C ASP A 52 -5.71 7.05 4.01
N GLU A 53 -6.93 6.82 4.52
CA GLU A 53 -7.31 5.58 5.19
C GLU A 53 -7.23 4.36 4.28
N GLU A 54 -7.65 4.49 3.01
CA GLU A 54 -7.60 3.42 2.01
C GLU A 54 -6.16 3.09 1.62
N LEU A 55 -5.29 4.10 1.52
CA LEU A 55 -3.88 3.94 1.20
C LEU A 55 -3.13 3.26 2.36
N LEU A 56 -3.38 3.70 3.59
CA LEU A 56 -2.82 3.07 4.79
C LEU A 56 -3.29 1.61 4.94
N ASP A 57 -4.59 1.33 4.75
CA ASP A 57 -5.12 -0.04 4.74
C ASP A 57 -4.44 -0.90 3.68
N PHE A 58 -4.26 -0.36 2.47
CA PHE A 58 -3.60 -1.07 1.39
C PHE A 58 -2.12 -1.35 1.70
N LEU A 59 -1.41 -0.36 2.24
CA LEU A 59 -0.01 -0.51 2.64
C LEU A 59 0.14 -1.56 3.75
N HIS A 60 -0.67 -1.47 4.79
CA HIS A 60 -0.70 -2.47 5.86
C HIS A 60 -1.00 -3.86 5.32
N PHE A 61 -1.98 -3.98 4.42
CA PHE A 61 -2.33 -5.25 3.80
C PHE A 61 -1.12 -5.89 3.09
N LEU A 62 -0.33 -5.11 2.34
CA LEU A 62 0.87 -5.59 1.66
C LEU A 62 1.99 -5.96 2.65
N GLN A 63 2.19 -5.19 3.71
CA GLN A 63 3.19 -5.49 4.74
C GLN A 63 2.89 -6.80 5.48
N GLN A 64 1.61 -7.13 5.66
CA GLN A 64 1.18 -8.38 6.28
C GLN A 64 1.31 -9.61 5.36
N GLN A 65 1.53 -9.42 4.04
CA GLN A 65 1.72 -10.55 3.14
C GLN A 65 3.12 -11.17 3.32
N PRO A 66 3.21 -12.51 3.37
CA PRO A 66 4.48 -13.20 3.43
C PRO A 66 5.26 -12.98 2.12
N THR A 67 6.54 -12.66 2.26
CA THR A 67 7.45 -12.51 1.13
C THR A 67 7.62 -13.86 0.43
N PRO A 68 7.32 -14.00 -0.87
CA PRO A 68 7.43 -15.28 -1.56
C PRO A 68 8.86 -15.85 -1.63
N GLY A 69 9.88 -15.10 -1.19
CA GLY A 69 11.27 -15.56 -1.06
C GLY A 69 11.76 -15.80 0.39
N GLU A 70 10.95 -15.54 1.42
CA GLU A 70 11.36 -15.72 2.82
C GLU A 70 11.14 -17.16 3.31
N LEU A 71 10.32 -17.93 2.60
CA LEU A 71 10.19 -19.38 2.80
C LEU A 71 11.23 -20.11 1.95
N SER A 72 12.51 -19.75 2.10
CA SER A 72 13.60 -20.65 1.74
C SER A 72 13.75 -21.66 2.86
N PHE A 73 13.24 -22.87 2.64
CA PHE A 73 13.64 -24.05 3.40
C PHE A 73 15.01 -24.53 2.93
#